data_AF-A0A0W1AKX8-F1
#
_entry.id   AF-A0A0W1AKX8-F1
#
_cell.length_a   1.000
_cell.length_b   1.000
_cell.length_c   1.000
_cell.angle_alpha   90.00
_cell.angle_beta   90.00
_cell.angle_gamma   90.00
#
_symmetry.space_group_name_H-M   'P 1'
#
loop_
_entity.id
_entity.type
_entity.pdbx_description
1 polymer ?
#
loop_
_entity_poly.entity_id
_entity_poly.type
_entity_poly.pdbx_seq_one_letter_code
_entity_poly.pdbx_strand_id
1 'polypeptide(L)'
;MKKILACFSLGWSLNLMAATDISAMKQTDIPAKKSSNELFLHHTLTKEFPSKINGVKYNLYISLPKEYTSNNKSYPIIYLLDADYSFALAKQISEHLSDRNRISDSIIVGIAYANPNEYKKNRTRDYTPSYVSSGGYGSEYQKYSGGAESFYRFIHSELIPYLHQTYRVNQNATFVGHSYGGLFGVYLLVHHPEVFNHYIIVSPSLWYDNHLVLKSAQRKRDFNLLQKTRACFIIGDQENKGDYHMIDDLKLLNETIMSKPHRNLSTVFNILNDMDHDTVFPGALSQGLLKSSFDSDKRVKG
;
A
#
# COMPACT_ATOMS: atom_id res chain seq x y z
N MET A 1 52.34 -66.53 -28.44
CA MET A 1 52.13 -65.09 -28.73
C MET A 1 51.46 -64.43 -27.53
N LYS A 2 52.05 -63.33 -27.03
CA LYS A 2 51.52 -62.22 -26.18
C LYS A 2 50.37 -62.53 -25.19
N LYS A 3 50.62 -62.64 -23.88
CA LYS A 3 50.76 -61.60 -22.81
C LYS A 3 49.43 -61.13 -22.14
N ILE A 4 49.28 -61.57 -20.88
CA ILE A 4 48.95 -60.86 -19.61
C ILE A 4 47.51 -60.34 -19.33
N LEU A 5 47.05 -60.80 -18.15
CA LEU A 5 46.01 -60.35 -17.19
C LEU A 5 45.48 -58.91 -17.26
N ALA A 6 44.18 -58.75 -16.99
CA ALA A 6 43.67 -57.80 -15.97
C ALA A 6 42.22 -58.16 -15.53
N CYS A 7 41.99 -58.13 -14.21
CA CYS A 7 40.69 -58.20 -13.54
C CYS A 7 39.84 -56.95 -13.80
N PHE A 8 38.50 -57.05 -13.76
CA PHE A 8 37.65 -55.96 -13.25
C PHE A 8 36.35 -56.49 -12.63
N SER A 9 36.05 -55.92 -11.46
CA SER A 9 34.98 -56.23 -10.51
C SER A 9 33.68 -55.46 -10.78
N LEU A 10 32.59 -55.99 -10.22
CA LEU A 10 31.21 -55.50 -10.22
C LEU A 10 31.07 -54.01 -9.86
N GLY A 11 30.21 -53.30 -10.60
CA GLY A 11 29.65 -52.00 -10.22
C GLY A 11 28.20 -52.14 -9.76
N TRP A 12 27.91 -51.71 -8.53
CA TRP A 12 26.58 -51.33 -8.05
C TRP A 12 26.62 -49.85 -7.67
N SER A 13 25.56 -49.15 -8.04
CA SER A 13 25.32 -47.73 -7.84
C SER A 13 24.97 -47.40 -6.39
N LEU A 14 25.37 -46.22 -5.90
CA LEU A 14 24.52 -45.37 -5.05
C LEU A 14 25.07 -43.94 -4.95
N ASN A 15 24.16 -42.98 -5.08
CA ASN A 15 24.36 -41.53 -5.06
C ASN A 15 24.94 -41.02 -3.73
N LEU A 16 25.94 -40.13 -3.84
CA LEU A 16 26.39 -39.26 -2.75
C LEU A 16 25.56 -37.96 -2.80
N MET A 17 24.64 -37.77 -1.85
CA MET A 17 24.08 -36.44 -1.57
C MET A 17 25.12 -35.63 -0.81
N ALA A 18 25.70 -34.62 -1.47
CA ALA A 18 26.48 -33.60 -0.81
C ALA A 18 25.54 -32.62 -0.10
N ALA A 19 25.81 -32.40 1.19
CA ALA A 19 25.18 -31.38 2.02
C ALA A 19 25.38 -29.99 1.39
N THR A 20 24.30 -29.22 1.23
CA THR A 20 24.37 -27.82 0.82
C THR A 20 24.55 -26.93 2.04
N ASP A 21 25.71 -26.29 2.08
CA ASP A 21 26.10 -25.23 2.99
C ASP A 21 25.05 -24.10 3.05
N ILE A 22 24.51 -23.87 4.24
CA ILE A 22 23.73 -22.68 4.58
C ILE A 22 24.72 -21.60 5.03
N SER A 23 25.52 -21.05 4.10
CA SER A 23 26.23 -19.79 4.35
C SER A 23 26.48 -19.01 3.05
N ALA A 24 25.48 -18.24 2.61
CA ALA A 24 25.66 -17.16 1.65
C ALA A 24 24.44 -16.25 1.62
N MET A 25 24.14 -15.54 2.72
CA MET A 25 23.36 -14.32 2.61
C MET A 25 24.25 -13.28 1.92
N LYS A 26 24.01 -13.06 0.62
CA LYS A 26 24.72 -12.03 -0.15
C LYS A 26 24.46 -10.65 0.44
N GLN A 27 25.54 -10.02 0.87
CA GLN A 27 25.67 -8.62 1.21
C GLN A 27 25.56 -7.78 -0.08
N THR A 28 24.35 -7.59 -0.61
CA THR A 28 24.09 -6.69 -1.74
C THR A 28 22.78 -5.95 -1.53
N ASP A 29 22.82 -4.92 -0.67
CA ASP A 29 21.91 -3.77 -0.67
C ASP A 29 22.59 -2.61 0.12
N ILE A 30 23.88 -2.37 -0.14
CA ILE A 30 24.58 -1.15 0.33
C ILE A 30 24.51 -0.12 -0.82
N PRO A 31 24.07 1.14 -0.57
CA PRO A 31 23.93 2.13 -1.63
C PRO A 31 25.25 2.38 -2.37
N ALA A 32 25.20 2.34 -3.71
CA ALA A 32 26.32 2.73 -4.54
C ALA A 32 26.69 4.22 -4.26
N LYS A 33 28.00 4.50 -4.15
CA LYS A 33 28.53 5.85 -3.97
C LYS A 33 28.32 6.65 -5.27
N LYS A 34 27.28 7.51 -5.32
CA LYS A 34 26.84 8.28 -6.50
C LYS A 34 27.51 9.67 -6.61
N SER A 35 27.52 10.22 -7.83
CA SER A 35 28.19 11.47 -8.22
C SER A 35 27.75 12.68 -7.37
N SER A 36 28.66 13.63 -7.13
CA SER A 36 28.54 14.64 -6.06
C SER A 36 27.54 15.79 -6.30
N ASN A 37 26.85 15.84 -7.45
CA ASN A 37 25.99 16.98 -7.83
C ASN A 37 24.50 16.61 -8.01
N GLU A 38 24.10 15.36 -7.79
CA GLU A 38 22.71 14.94 -7.87
C GLU A 38 22.01 15.07 -6.50
N LEU A 39 20.83 15.70 -6.48
CA LEU A 39 19.98 15.74 -5.29
C LEU A 39 19.21 14.43 -5.17
N PHE A 40 19.32 13.77 -4.01
CA PHE A 40 18.59 12.55 -3.71
C PHE A 40 17.65 12.74 -2.52
N LEU A 41 16.53 12.01 -2.53
CA LEU A 41 15.77 11.80 -1.31
C LEU A 41 16.56 10.83 -0.41
N HIS A 42 17.20 11.35 0.63
CA HIS A 42 18.00 10.56 1.55
C HIS A 42 17.19 9.45 2.23
N HIS A 43 17.86 8.35 2.59
CA HIS A 43 17.27 7.17 3.23
C HIS A 43 16.16 6.50 2.42
N THR A 44 16.23 6.62 1.09
CA THR A 44 15.32 5.95 0.17
C THR A 44 16.05 4.92 -0.71
N LEU A 45 15.30 3.92 -1.14
CA LEU A 45 15.74 2.92 -2.11
C LEU A 45 14.57 2.49 -2.99
N THR A 46 14.89 1.93 -4.15
CA THR A 46 13.90 1.37 -5.07
C THR A 46 14.13 -0.14 -5.22
N LYS A 47 13.05 -0.92 -5.25
CA LYS A 47 13.11 -2.38 -5.42
C LYS A 47 12.10 -2.84 -6.47
N GLU A 48 12.57 -3.45 -7.56
CA GLU A 48 11.68 -4.17 -8.48
C GLU A 48 11.07 -5.38 -7.74
N PHE A 49 9.76 -5.55 -7.87
CA PHE A 49 8.99 -6.59 -7.21
C PHE A 49 8.03 -7.24 -8.21
N PRO A 50 8.43 -8.35 -8.86
CA PRO A 50 7.55 -9.13 -9.73
C PRO A 50 6.57 -9.97 -8.89
N SER A 51 5.27 -9.73 -9.08
CA SER A 51 4.20 -10.49 -8.44
C SER A 51 3.90 -11.77 -9.21
N LYS A 52 3.85 -12.91 -8.51
CA LYS A 52 3.44 -14.19 -9.11
C LYS A 52 1.92 -14.31 -9.15
N ILE A 53 1.21 -13.62 -8.26
CA ILE A 53 -0.25 -13.69 -8.13
C ILE A 53 -0.96 -13.09 -9.34
N ASN A 54 -0.47 -11.95 -9.85
CA ASN A 54 -1.12 -11.24 -10.96
C ASN A 54 -0.19 -11.05 -12.18
N GLY A 55 1.06 -11.51 -12.12
CA GLY A 55 2.02 -11.40 -13.23
C GLY A 55 2.52 -9.97 -13.49
N VAL A 56 2.23 -9.03 -12.58
CA VAL A 56 2.58 -7.61 -12.70
C VAL A 56 3.93 -7.36 -12.07
N LYS A 57 4.73 -6.51 -12.70
CA LYS A 57 5.97 -5.99 -12.10
C LYS A 57 5.72 -4.62 -11.47
N TYR A 58 5.94 -4.55 -10.16
CA TYR A 58 5.88 -3.32 -9.39
C TYR A 58 7.28 -2.79 -9.15
N ASN A 59 7.39 -1.48 -8.93
CA ASN A 59 8.55 -0.84 -8.34
C ASN A 59 8.16 -0.34 -6.95
N LEU A 60 8.82 -0.83 -5.91
CA LEU A 60 8.63 -0.36 -4.56
C LEU A 60 9.56 0.82 -4.32
N TYR A 61 9.00 1.95 -3.89
CA TYR A 61 9.77 3.09 -3.39
C TYR A 61 9.75 3.01 -1.87
N ILE A 62 10.91 2.86 -1.25
CA ILE A 62 11.02 2.56 0.17
C ILE A 62 11.77 3.68 0.85
N SER A 63 11.20 4.28 1.89
CA SER A 63 11.86 5.23 2.79
C SER A 63 12.02 4.60 4.16
N LEU A 64 13.24 4.64 4.69
CA LEU A 64 13.55 4.21 6.05
C LEU A 64 13.73 5.43 6.96
N PRO A 65 13.36 5.32 8.26
CA PRO A 65 13.69 6.33 9.26
C PRO A 65 15.20 6.65 9.30
N LYS A 66 15.57 7.91 9.60
CA LYS A 66 16.97 8.37 9.68
C LYS A 66 17.83 7.47 10.56
N GLU A 67 17.28 7.12 11.73
CA GLU A 67 17.93 6.30 12.75
C GLU A 67 17.67 4.79 12.58
N TYR A 68 17.19 4.35 11.41
CA TYR A 68 16.87 2.93 11.21
C TYR A 68 18.10 2.06 11.47
N THR A 69 19.28 2.38 10.92
CA THR A 69 20.49 1.56 11.10
C THR A 69 21.20 1.75 12.44
N SER A 70 20.92 2.84 13.16
CA SER A 70 21.56 3.17 14.44
C SER A 70 20.83 2.56 15.65
N ASN A 71 19.66 1.97 15.46
CA ASN A 71 18.88 1.34 16.53
C ASN A 71 18.16 0.05 16.10
N ASN A 72 17.63 -0.65 17.10
CA ASN A 72 16.89 -1.92 16.92
C ASN A 72 15.37 -1.76 17.06
N LYS A 73 14.83 -0.54 16.88
CA LYS A 73 13.38 -0.29 16.99
C LYS A 73 12.64 -0.94 15.82
N SER A 74 11.41 -1.38 16.09
CA SER A 74 10.43 -1.76 15.07
C SER A 74 9.49 -0.61 14.79
N TYR A 75 9.27 -0.32 13.52
CA TYR A 75 8.57 0.89 13.06
C TYR A 75 7.17 0.57 12.53
N PRO A 76 6.20 1.50 12.68
CA PRO A 76 5.00 1.46 11.88
C PRO A 76 5.35 1.54 10.39
N ILE A 77 4.47 1.02 9.54
CA ILE A 77 4.65 1.01 8.09
C ILE A 77 3.47 1.68 7.38
N ILE A 78 3.77 2.50 6.37
CA ILE A 78 2.80 3.19 5.53
C ILE A 78 2.89 2.61 4.12
N TYR A 79 1.82 1.96 3.68
CA TYR A 79 1.63 1.45 2.33
C TYR A 79 0.91 2.52 1.51
N LEU A 80 1.59 3.00 0.47
CA LEU A 80 1.17 4.16 -0.30
C LEU A 80 0.97 3.79 -1.76
N LEU A 81 -0.24 4.01 -2.26
CA LEU A 81 -0.56 3.86 -3.67
C LEU A 81 -0.12 5.07 -4.50
N ASP A 82 -0.09 4.90 -5.82
CA ASP A 82 0.26 5.95 -6.78
C ASP A 82 1.63 6.62 -6.49
N ALA A 83 2.62 5.79 -6.15
CA ALA A 83 3.91 6.24 -5.61
C ALA A 83 4.72 7.17 -6.53
N ASP A 84 4.44 7.17 -7.84
CA ASP A 84 5.06 8.06 -8.82
C ASP A 84 4.93 9.54 -8.46
N TYR A 85 3.78 9.98 -7.92
CA TYR A 85 3.61 11.35 -7.42
C TYR A 85 3.56 11.42 -5.89
N SER A 86 3.05 10.38 -5.23
CA SER A 86 2.72 10.46 -3.81
C SER A 86 3.91 10.21 -2.89
N PHE A 87 4.93 9.45 -3.32
CA PHE A 87 6.00 8.99 -2.43
C PHE A 87 6.86 10.12 -1.87
N ALA A 88 7.33 11.04 -2.73
CA ALA A 88 8.15 12.17 -2.30
C ALA A 88 7.37 13.09 -1.34
N LEU A 89 6.09 13.33 -1.62
CA LEU A 89 5.20 14.09 -0.75
C LEU A 89 5.06 13.41 0.62
N ALA A 90 4.73 12.12 0.62
CA ALA A 90 4.53 11.34 1.84
C ALA A 90 5.78 11.29 2.71
N LYS A 91 6.95 11.06 2.10
CA LYS A 91 8.23 11.08 2.81
C LYS A 91 8.44 12.41 3.50
N GLN A 92 8.40 13.51 2.75
CA GLN A 92 8.75 14.82 3.30
C GLN A 92 7.72 15.31 4.33
N ILE A 93 6.43 15.04 4.13
CA ILE A 93 5.39 15.36 5.12
C ILE A 93 5.60 14.52 6.38
N SER A 94 5.80 13.21 6.25
CA SER A 94 6.01 12.31 7.39
C SER A 94 7.24 12.70 8.21
N GLU A 95 8.37 12.96 7.55
CA GLU A 95 9.61 13.37 8.20
C GLU A 95 9.47 14.74 8.88
N HIS A 96 8.82 15.70 8.23
CA HIS A 96 8.57 17.02 8.82
C HIS A 96 7.73 16.93 10.11
N LEU A 97 6.74 16.04 10.12
CA LEU A 97 5.88 15.79 11.28
C LEU A 97 6.61 14.99 12.37
N SER A 98 7.41 13.97 12.02
CA SER A 98 8.12 13.14 13.00
C SER A 98 9.29 13.88 13.65
N ASP A 99 10.02 14.71 12.91
CA ASP A 99 11.08 15.60 13.46
C ASP A 99 10.53 16.56 14.54
N ARG A 100 9.22 16.84 14.51
CA ARG A 100 8.50 17.68 15.50
C ARG A 100 7.75 16.86 16.53
N ASN A 101 8.02 15.56 16.62
CA ASN A 101 7.33 14.61 17.47
C ASN A 101 5.80 14.66 17.30
N ARG A 102 5.27 14.99 16.12
CA ARG A 102 3.81 15.02 15.87
C ARG A 102 3.26 13.64 15.52
N ILE A 103 4.07 12.83 14.88
CA ILE A 103 3.81 11.42 14.57
C ILE A 103 5.08 10.60 14.88
N SER A 104 4.95 9.28 14.96
CA SER A 104 6.10 8.38 15.10
C SER A 104 6.82 8.22 13.75
N ASP A 105 8.14 8.05 13.78
CA ASP A 105 8.90 7.66 12.59
C ASP A 105 8.33 6.37 11.99
N SER A 106 8.26 6.31 10.67
CA SER A 106 7.60 5.23 9.94
C SER A 106 8.44 4.79 8.75
N ILE A 107 8.34 3.51 8.41
CA ILE A 107 8.78 3.03 7.09
C ILE A 107 7.68 3.40 6.09
N ILE A 108 8.05 3.98 4.95
CA ILE A 108 7.09 4.28 3.88
C ILE A 108 7.41 3.38 2.70
N VAL A 109 6.40 2.66 2.21
CA VAL A 109 6.49 1.82 1.02
C VAL A 109 5.45 2.28 0.00
N GLY A 110 5.94 3.00 -1.01
CA GLY A 110 5.18 3.34 -2.20
C GLY A 110 5.13 2.18 -3.19
N ILE A 111 3.95 1.87 -3.71
CA ILE A 111 3.74 0.87 -4.76
C ILE A 111 3.58 1.61 -6.10
N ALA A 112 4.63 1.60 -6.92
CA ALA A 112 4.63 2.10 -8.30
C ALA A 112 4.61 0.94 -9.30
N TYR A 113 4.38 1.26 -10.57
CA TYR A 113 4.48 0.30 -11.66
C TYR A 113 5.88 0.31 -12.28
N ALA A 114 6.38 -0.85 -12.70
CA ALA A 114 7.70 -0.91 -13.34
C ALA A 114 7.78 -0.11 -14.65
N ASN A 115 6.66 0.00 -15.37
CA ASN A 115 6.52 0.82 -16.57
C ASN A 115 5.55 1.99 -16.32
N PRO A 116 6.04 3.23 -16.19
CA PRO A 116 5.18 4.41 -15.98
C PRO A 116 4.18 4.66 -17.11
N ASN A 117 4.48 4.23 -18.34
CA ASN A 117 3.57 4.39 -19.48
C ASN A 117 2.33 3.51 -19.36
N GLU A 118 2.34 2.48 -18.51
CA GLU A 118 1.18 1.63 -18.23
C GLU A 118 0.41 2.05 -16.98
N TYR A 119 0.72 3.21 -16.38
CA TYR A 119 0.13 3.69 -15.14
C TYR A 119 -1.41 3.61 -15.17
N LYS A 120 -2.07 4.21 -16.17
CA LYS A 120 -3.56 4.21 -16.26
C LYS A 120 -4.14 2.81 -16.41
N LYS A 121 -3.53 1.96 -17.24
CA LYS A 121 -3.92 0.56 -17.44
C LYS A 121 -3.83 -0.23 -16.13
N ASN A 122 -2.67 -0.19 -15.49
CA ASN A 122 -2.41 -0.98 -14.30
C ASN A 122 -3.22 -0.47 -13.11
N ARG A 123 -3.33 0.84 -12.93
CA ARG A 123 -4.17 1.47 -11.91
C ARG A 123 -5.63 1.09 -12.08
N THR A 124 -6.15 1.13 -13.31
CA THR A 124 -7.50 0.69 -13.62
C THR A 124 -7.71 -0.77 -13.23
N ARG A 125 -6.79 -1.66 -13.61
CA ARG A 125 -6.86 -3.07 -13.24
C ARG A 125 -6.86 -3.24 -11.72
N ASP A 126 -5.85 -2.71 -11.05
CA ASP A 126 -5.55 -3.06 -9.66
C ASP A 126 -6.49 -2.40 -8.66
N TYR A 127 -7.02 -1.21 -8.96
CA TYR A 127 -7.77 -0.43 -7.97
C TYR A 127 -9.29 -0.55 -8.12
N THR A 128 -9.77 -1.24 -9.16
CA THR A 128 -11.21 -1.39 -9.42
C THR A 128 -11.72 -2.79 -9.06
N PRO A 129 -12.83 -2.89 -8.32
CA PRO A 129 -13.34 -4.15 -7.77
C PRO A 129 -14.09 -5.04 -8.77
N SER A 130 -14.57 -4.46 -9.86
CA SER A 130 -15.38 -5.13 -10.87
C SER A 130 -15.05 -4.60 -12.26
N TYR A 131 -15.43 -5.35 -13.28
CA TYR A 131 -15.33 -4.91 -14.66
C TYR A 131 -16.42 -3.89 -14.99
N VAL A 132 -16.04 -2.78 -15.63
CA VAL A 132 -16.96 -1.84 -16.30
C VAL A 132 -16.50 -1.58 -17.73
N SER A 133 -17.42 -1.28 -18.65
CA SER A 133 -17.10 -1.06 -20.07
C SER A 133 -16.69 0.38 -20.40
N SER A 134 -16.99 1.35 -19.54
CA SER A 134 -16.76 2.79 -19.75
C SER A 134 -16.57 3.55 -18.44
N GLY A 135 -16.27 4.86 -18.52
CA GLY A 135 -15.94 5.72 -17.38
C GLY A 135 -14.44 5.79 -17.07
N GLY A 136 -14.07 6.48 -15.98
CA GLY A 136 -12.68 6.57 -15.53
C GLY A 136 -11.73 7.17 -16.57
N TYR A 137 -10.65 6.45 -16.88
CA TYR A 137 -9.68 6.87 -17.90
C TYR A 137 -10.15 6.61 -19.35
N GLY A 138 -11.35 6.06 -19.56
CA GLY A 138 -11.90 5.73 -20.87
C GLY A 138 -11.90 4.22 -21.17
N SER A 139 -12.72 3.81 -22.14
CA SER A 139 -12.97 2.40 -22.49
C SER A 139 -11.69 1.63 -22.85
N GLU A 140 -10.68 2.32 -23.41
CA GLU A 140 -9.36 1.75 -23.70
C GLU A 140 -8.70 1.13 -22.47
N TYR A 141 -8.86 1.75 -21.29
CA TYR A 141 -8.30 1.26 -20.04
C TYR A 141 -9.31 0.42 -19.26
N GLN A 142 -10.60 0.76 -19.29
CA GLN A 142 -11.62 0.02 -18.53
C GLN A 142 -11.76 -1.43 -18.94
N LYS A 143 -11.33 -1.81 -20.16
CA LYS A 143 -11.22 -3.21 -20.56
C LYS A 143 -10.33 -4.08 -19.64
N TYR A 144 -9.47 -3.46 -18.84
CA TYR A 144 -8.59 -4.14 -17.87
C TYR A 144 -9.10 -4.08 -16.42
N SER A 145 -10.24 -3.44 -16.16
CA SER A 145 -10.80 -3.26 -14.80
C SER A 145 -11.19 -4.58 -14.12
N GLY A 146 -11.37 -4.54 -12.79
CA GLY A 146 -11.86 -5.67 -11.98
C GLY A 146 -10.77 -6.51 -11.31
N GLY A 147 -9.54 -6.01 -11.22
CA GLY A 147 -8.40 -6.73 -10.66
C GLY A 147 -8.13 -6.50 -9.17
N ALA A 148 -9.00 -5.78 -8.44
CA ALA A 148 -8.76 -5.45 -7.03
C ALA A 148 -8.50 -6.66 -6.14
N GLU A 149 -9.23 -7.76 -6.31
CA GLU A 149 -9.00 -8.98 -5.50
C GLU A 149 -7.59 -9.55 -5.74
N SER A 150 -7.14 -9.60 -7.00
CA SER A 150 -5.79 -10.05 -7.34
C SER A 150 -4.71 -9.10 -6.80
N PHE A 151 -4.98 -7.80 -6.78
CA PHE A 151 -4.08 -6.81 -6.19
C PHE A 151 -4.02 -6.88 -4.66
N TYR A 152 -5.18 -7.07 -3.99
CA TYR A 152 -5.25 -7.40 -2.56
C TYR A 152 -4.40 -8.63 -2.25
N ARG A 153 -4.56 -9.72 -3.00
CA ARG A 153 -3.80 -10.96 -2.77
C ARG A 153 -2.30 -10.75 -2.96
N PHE A 154 -1.87 -9.94 -3.93
CA PHE A 154 -0.48 -9.51 -4.05
C PHE A 154 0.01 -8.78 -2.80
N ILE A 155 -0.73 -7.77 -2.34
CA ILE A 155 -0.36 -7.00 -1.14
C ILE A 155 -0.27 -7.93 0.09
N HIS A 156 -1.32 -8.70 0.32
CA HIS A 156 -1.48 -9.54 1.51
C HIS A 156 -0.51 -10.73 1.54
N SER A 157 -0.37 -11.45 0.43
CA SER A 157 0.30 -12.76 0.42
C SER A 157 1.73 -12.71 -0.12
N GLU A 158 2.16 -11.62 -0.76
CA GLU A 158 3.53 -11.46 -1.26
C GLU A 158 4.23 -10.24 -0.65
N LEU A 159 3.64 -9.05 -0.77
CA LEU A 159 4.32 -7.81 -0.38
C LEU A 159 4.46 -7.67 1.14
N ILE A 160 3.39 -7.83 1.91
CA ILE A 160 3.40 -7.72 3.37
C ILE A 160 4.40 -8.72 3.98
N PRO A 161 4.36 -10.03 3.66
CA PRO A 161 5.35 -11.00 4.17
C PRO A 161 6.79 -10.63 3.83
N TYR A 162 7.05 -10.19 2.59
CA TYR A 162 8.38 -9.76 2.18
C TYR A 162 8.90 -8.59 3.03
N LEU A 163 8.08 -7.56 3.23
CA LEU A 163 8.46 -6.38 4.01
C LEU A 163 8.67 -6.73 5.48
N HIS A 164 7.82 -7.59 6.06
CA HIS A 164 7.95 -8.06 7.45
C HIS A 164 9.20 -8.92 7.67
N GLN A 165 9.65 -9.67 6.66
CA GLN A 165 10.89 -10.44 6.73
C GLN A 165 12.13 -9.56 6.52
N THR A 166 12.01 -8.51 5.72
CA THR A 166 13.14 -7.66 5.29
C THR A 166 13.40 -6.50 6.26
N TYR A 167 12.34 -5.95 6.86
CA TYR A 167 12.42 -4.74 7.69
C TYR A 167 11.86 -4.95 9.10
N ARG A 168 12.36 -4.18 10.06
CA ARG A 168 11.85 -4.14 11.45
C ARG A 168 10.55 -3.35 11.49
N VAL A 169 9.45 -4.04 11.26
CA VAL A 169 8.10 -3.48 11.31
C VAL A 169 7.37 -3.92 12.58
N ASN A 170 6.49 -3.07 13.10
CA ASN A 170 5.56 -3.41 14.17
C ASN A 170 4.14 -3.67 13.60
N GLN A 171 3.15 -3.83 14.47
CA GLN A 171 1.78 -4.17 14.04
C GLN A 171 0.99 -3.01 13.42
N ASN A 172 1.48 -1.77 13.48
CA ASN A 172 0.78 -0.61 12.95
C ASN A 172 1.05 -0.47 11.45
N ALA A 173 0.02 -0.71 10.64
CA ALA A 173 0.07 -0.67 9.19
C ALA A 173 -0.99 0.32 8.66
N THR A 174 -0.53 1.34 7.96
CA THR A 174 -1.37 2.39 7.37
C THR A 174 -1.47 2.19 5.87
N PHE A 175 -2.69 2.12 5.35
CA PHE A 175 -2.96 2.23 3.92
C PHE A 175 -3.24 3.69 3.54
N VAL A 176 -2.71 4.14 2.40
CA VAL A 176 -2.97 5.46 1.83
C VAL A 176 -3.32 5.34 0.36
N GLY A 177 -4.48 5.87 -0.02
CA GLY A 177 -4.94 5.85 -1.40
C GLY A 177 -5.81 7.05 -1.75
N HIS A 178 -5.71 7.51 -3.00
CA HIS A 178 -6.43 8.66 -3.55
C HIS A 178 -7.28 8.25 -4.76
N SER A 179 -8.48 8.80 -4.95
CA SER A 179 -9.29 8.55 -6.16
C SER A 179 -9.59 7.04 -6.32
N TYR A 180 -9.21 6.37 -7.42
CA TYR A 180 -9.29 4.91 -7.51
C TYR A 180 -8.50 4.19 -6.40
N GLY A 181 -7.35 4.71 -5.98
CA GLY A 181 -6.63 4.17 -4.82
C GLY A 181 -7.46 4.30 -3.53
N GLY A 182 -8.26 5.36 -3.40
CA GLY A 182 -9.23 5.54 -2.33
C GLY A 182 -10.38 4.54 -2.42
N LEU A 183 -10.92 4.31 -3.63
CA LEU A 183 -11.91 3.26 -3.90
C LEU A 183 -11.39 1.88 -3.47
N PHE A 184 -10.16 1.54 -3.84
CA PHE A 184 -9.50 0.31 -3.39
C PHE A 184 -9.31 0.27 -1.87
N GLY A 185 -8.99 1.39 -1.24
CA GLY A 185 -8.92 1.51 0.22
C GLY A 185 -10.24 1.20 0.92
N VAL A 186 -11.36 1.73 0.40
CA VAL A 186 -12.70 1.38 0.93
C VAL A 186 -13.02 -0.09 0.66
N TYR A 187 -12.68 -0.60 -0.52
CA TYR A 187 -12.83 -2.02 -0.85
C TYR A 187 -12.09 -2.91 0.15
N LEU A 188 -10.83 -2.61 0.46
CA LEU A 188 -10.05 -3.31 1.49
C LEU A 188 -10.73 -3.22 2.86
N LEU A 189 -11.11 -2.02 3.32
CA LEU A 189 -11.76 -1.84 4.63
C LEU A 189 -13.05 -2.66 4.76
N VAL A 190 -13.84 -2.74 3.68
CA VAL A 190 -15.13 -3.42 3.68
C VAL A 190 -14.96 -4.94 3.50
N HIS A 191 -14.06 -5.39 2.64
CA HIS A 191 -13.96 -6.79 2.19
C HIS A 191 -12.82 -7.57 2.82
N HIS A 192 -11.71 -6.90 3.15
CA HIS A 192 -10.45 -7.45 3.66
C HIS A 192 -9.98 -6.66 4.89
N PRO A 193 -10.81 -6.58 5.96
CA PRO A 193 -10.60 -5.74 7.14
C PRO A 193 -9.35 -6.10 7.97
N GLU A 194 -8.75 -7.27 7.73
CA GLU A 194 -7.61 -7.80 8.47
C GLU A 194 -6.26 -7.19 8.05
N VAL A 195 -6.19 -6.56 6.88
CA VAL A 195 -4.90 -6.19 6.25
C VAL A 195 -4.26 -4.98 6.91
N PHE A 196 -5.04 -3.96 7.25
CA PHE A 196 -4.55 -2.70 7.79
C PHE A 196 -5.36 -2.27 9.01
N ASN A 197 -4.73 -1.58 9.95
CA ASN A 197 -5.41 -0.96 11.11
C ASN A 197 -5.54 0.55 10.98
N HIS A 198 -4.92 1.16 9.97
CA HIS A 198 -5.07 2.58 9.68
C HIS A 198 -5.32 2.78 8.19
N TYR A 199 -6.27 3.66 7.86
CA TYR A 199 -6.58 4.01 6.49
C TYR A 199 -6.62 5.53 6.36
N ILE A 200 -5.94 6.05 5.34
CA ILE A 200 -6.07 7.42 4.85
C ILE A 200 -6.64 7.31 3.45
N ILE A 201 -7.95 7.52 3.34
CA ILE A 201 -8.72 7.37 2.11
C ILE A 201 -9.09 8.76 1.64
N VAL A 202 -8.44 9.19 0.56
CA VAL A 202 -8.60 10.52 -0.01
C VAL A 202 -9.49 10.43 -1.24
N SER A 203 -10.58 11.19 -1.24
CA SER A 203 -11.47 11.37 -2.39
C SER A 203 -11.80 10.07 -3.13
N PRO A 204 -12.32 9.04 -2.44
CA PRO A 204 -12.53 7.73 -3.05
C PRO A 204 -13.58 7.81 -4.15
N SER A 205 -13.30 7.20 -5.30
CA SER A 205 -14.20 7.17 -6.47
C SER A 205 -15.38 6.21 -6.27
N LEU A 206 -16.22 6.49 -5.26
CA LEU A 206 -17.32 5.64 -4.82
C LEU A 206 -18.44 5.50 -5.85
N TRP A 207 -18.53 6.41 -6.82
CA TRP A 207 -19.42 6.33 -7.97
C TRP A 207 -19.17 5.09 -8.86
N TYR A 208 -18.00 4.47 -8.74
CA TYR A 208 -17.58 3.35 -9.59
C TYR A 208 -18.57 2.18 -9.58
N ASP A 209 -18.85 1.66 -10.78
CA ASP A 209 -19.76 0.53 -11.04
C ASP A 209 -21.11 0.69 -10.31
N ASN A 210 -21.75 1.84 -10.51
CA ASN A 210 -23.02 2.18 -9.88
C ASN A 210 -22.95 1.99 -8.36
N HIS A 211 -21.95 2.60 -7.74
CA HIS A 211 -21.73 2.59 -6.30
C HIS A 211 -21.52 1.21 -5.69
N LEU A 212 -20.87 0.29 -6.40
CA LEU A 212 -20.73 -1.11 -5.98
C LEU A 212 -20.18 -1.24 -4.56
N VAL A 213 -19.09 -0.55 -4.24
CA VAL A 213 -18.40 -0.65 -2.94
C VAL A 213 -19.24 0.00 -1.83
N LEU A 214 -19.88 1.13 -2.09
CA LEU A 214 -20.79 1.77 -1.15
C LEU A 214 -21.99 0.86 -0.83
N LYS A 215 -22.60 0.26 -1.86
CA LYS A 215 -23.69 -0.71 -1.70
C LYS A 215 -23.22 -1.95 -0.94
N SER A 216 -21.98 -2.40 -1.13
CA SER A 216 -21.38 -3.47 -0.32
C SER A 216 -21.27 -3.08 1.15
N ALA A 217 -20.80 -1.87 1.45
CA ALA A 217 -20.77 -1.34 2.81
C ALA A 217 -22.17 -1.28 3.43
N GLN A 218 -23.19 -0.86 2.67
CA GLN A 218 -24.59 -0.81 3.11
C GLN A 218 -25.20 -2.20 3.41
N ARG A 219 -24.87 -3.23 2.63
CA ARG A 219 -25.38 -4.60 2.84
C ARG A 219 -24.80 -5.30 4.07
N LYS A 220 -23.54 -5.01 4.43
CA LYS A 220 -22.88 -5.66 5.57
C LYS A 220 -23.40 -5.12 6.90
N ARG A 221 -23.71 -5.99 7.88
CA ARG A 221 -24.11 -5.55 9.23
C ARG A 221 -22.95 -4.88 9.99
N ASP A 222 -21.77 -5.46 9.87
CA ASP A 222 -20.49 -4.91 10.32
C ASP A 222 -19.38 -5.38 9.37
N PHE A 223 -18.15 -4.92 9.59
CA PHE A 223 -16.98 -5.32 8.79
C PHE A 223 -16.15 -6.42 9.45
N ASN A 224 -16.58 -7.03 10.57
CA ASN A 224 -15.83 -8.07 11.29
C ASN A 224 -14.35 -7.71 11.61
N LEU A 225 -14.07 -6.44 11.93
CA LEU A 225 -12.73 -5.97 12.28
C LEU A 225 -12.26 -6.62 13.59
N LEU A 226 -11.20 -7.44 13.52
CA LEU A 226 -10.64 -8.14 14.68
C LEU A 226 -9.77 -7.23 15.56
N GLN A 227 -9.09 -6.26 14.93
CA GLN A 227 -8.23 -5.28 15.60
C GLN A 227 -8.85 -3.89 15.56
N LYS A 228 -8.44 -3.01 16.48
CA LYS A 228 -8.82 -1.59 16.43
C LYS A 228 -8.33 -0.99 15.12
N THR A 229 -9.25 -0.40 14.38
CA THR A 229 -9.00 0.20 13.08
C THR A 229 -9.49 1.64 13.06
N ARG A 230 -8.70 2.51 12.45
CA ARG A 230 -9.05 3.92 12.23
C ARG A 230 -9.06 4.23 10.74
N ALA A 231 -10.19 4.73 10.23
CA ALA A 231 -10.33 5.16 8.84
C ALA A 231 -10.52 6.69 8.77
N CYS A 232 -9.56 7.37 8.15
CA CYS A 232 -9.63 8.80 7.86
C CYS A 232 -10.11 8.99 6.42
N PHE A 233 -11.33 9.49 6.28
CA PHE A 233 -11.95 9.89 5.01
C PHE A 233 -11.76 11.39 4.82
N ILE A 234 -11.09 11.79 3.74
CA ILE A 234 -10.78 13.20 3.48
C ILE A 234 -11.10 13.53 2.02
N ILE A 235 -11.75 14.66 1.78
CA ILE A 235 -12.16 15.10 0.44
C ILE A 235 -12.10 16.63 0.32
N GLY A 236 -11.96 17.17 -0.88
CA GLY A 236 -12.09 18.61 -1.17
C GLY A 236 -13.54 19.06 -1.28
N ASP A 237 -13.81 20.33 -0.98
CA ASP A 237 -15.15 20.94 -1.04
C ASP A 237 -15.64 21.23 -2.47
N GLN A 238 -14.76 21.14 -3.47
CA GLN A 238 -15.08 21.37 -4.89
C GLN A 238 -15.18 20.08 -5.72
N GLU A 239 -15.38 18.92 -5.08
CA GLU A 239 -15.35 17.60 -5.76
C GLU A 239 -16.69 17.09 -6.28
N ASN A 240 -17.80 17.76 -5.97
CA ASN A 240 -19.06 17.52 -6.66
C ASN A 240 -19.01 18.23 -8.04
N LYS A 241 -18.78 17.47 -9.11
CA LYS A 241 -18.65 18.00 -10.49
C LYS A 241 -19.43 17.13 -11.48
N GLY A 242 -20.31 17.75 -12.27
CA GLY A 242 -21.16 17.06 -13.24
C GLY A 242 -22.01 15.98 -12.58
N ASP A 243 -21.99 14.77 -13.13
CA ASP A 243 -22.72 13.61 -12.60
C ASP A 243 -22.00 12.91 -11.43
N TYR A 244 -20.80 13.37 -11.05
CA TYR A 244 -20.04 12.79 -9.94
C TYR A 244 -20.30 13.57 -8.65
N HIS A 245 -21.06 12.95 -7.75
CA HIS A 245 -21.41 13.50 -6.43
C HIS A 245 -20.48 12.96 -5.32
N MET A 246 -19.17 13.13 -5.51
CA MET A 246 -18.15 12.48 -4.66
C MET A 246 -18.23 12.87 -3.17
N ILE A 247 -18.61 14.11 -2.86
CA ILE A 247 -18.77 14.58 -1.47
C ILE A 247 -19.96 13.88 -0.83
N ASP A 248 -21.07 13.76 -1.56
CA ASP A 248 -22.29 13.14 -1.06
C ASP A 248 -22.12 11.63 -0.90
N ASP A 249 -21.42 10.98 -1.84
CA ASP A 249 -21.07 9.57 -1.75
C ASP A 249 -20.22 9.26 -0.51
N LEU A 250 -19.22 10.10 -0.21
CA LEU A 250 -18.36 9.91 0.95
C LEU A 250 -19.08 10.19 2.28
N LYS A 251 -19.96 11.20 2.32
CA LYS A 251 -20.85 11.45 3.46
C LYS A 251 -21.74 10.22 3.71
N LEU A 252 -22.38 9.70 2.67
CA LEU A 252 -23.25 8.53 2.74
C LEU A 252 -22.48 7.28 3.20
N LEU A 253 -21.22 7.09 2.76
CA LEU A 253 -20.37 6.02 3.29
C LEU A 253 -20.11 6.19 4.79
N ASN A 254 -19.72 7.40 5.22
CA ASN A 254 -19.42 7.66 6.63
C ASN A 254 -20.67 7.46 7.52
N GLU A 255 -21.84 7.93 7.09
CA GLU A 255 -23.12 7.69 7.78
C GLU A 255 -23.48 6.20 7.82
N THR A 256 -23.25 5.48 6.72
CA THR A 256 -23.46 4.02 6.65
C THR A 256 -22.60 3.28 7.67
N ILE A 257 -21.34 3.70 7.84
CA ILE A 257 -20.44 3.11 8.84
C ILE A 257 -20.90 3.49 10.25
N MET A 258 -21.20 4.76 10.51
CA MET A 258 -21.54 5.24 11.85
C MET A 258 -22.89 4.71 12.36
N SER A 259 -23.81 4.34 11.47
CA SER A 259 -25.11 3.76 11.82
C SER A 259 -25.05 2.27 12.21
N LYS A 260 -23.87 1.65 12.12
CA LYS A 260 -23.68 0.21 12.32
C LYS A 260 -22.79 -0.12 13.52
N PRO A 261 -22.97 -1.29 14.16
CA PRO A 261 -22.30 -1.63 15.41
C PRO A 261 -20.82 -2.08 15.21
N HIS A 262 -19.99 -1.28 14.54
CA HIS A 262 -18.58 -1.60 14.35
C HIS A 262 -17.78 -1.40 15.65
N ARG A 263 -17.63 -2.45 16.46
CA ARG A 263 -16.97 -2.38 17.78
C ARG A 263 -15.52 -1.88 17.74
N ASN A 264 -14.82 -2.13 16.64
CA ASN A 264 -13.39 -1.84 16.49
C ASN A 264 -13.08 -0.79 15.42
N LEU A 265 -14.08 -0.08 14.87
CA LEU A 265 -13.86 0.95 13.85
C LEU A 265 -14.08 2.34 14.44
N SER A 266 -13.11 3.22 14.23
CA SER A 266 -13.27 4.66 14.39
C SER A 266 -13.11 5.34 13.05
N THR A 267 -13.95 6.34 12.76
CA THR A 267 -13.82 7.15 11.54
C THR A 267 -13.45 8.58 11.88
N VAL A 268 -12.73 9.20 10.97
CA VAL A 268 -12.49 10.64 10.91
C VAL A 268 -12.97 11.07 9.53
N PHE A 269 -13.83 12.08 9.47
CA PHE A 269 -14.33 12.62 8.21
C PHE A 269 -14.02 14.10 8.12
N ASN A 270 -13.33 14.51 7.05
CA ASN A 270 -12.88 15.87 6.84
C ASN A 270 -13.12 16.34 5.41
N ILE A 271 -13.69 17.53 5.28
CA ILE A 271 -13.76 18.27 4.02
C ILE A 271 -12.72 19.38 4.08
N LEU A 272 -11.85 19.48 3.09
CA LEU A 272 -10.86 20.54 2.98
C LEU A 272 -11.40 21.66 2.09
N ASN A 273 -11.37 22.88 2.60
CA ASN A 273 -11.84 24.06 1.87
C ASN A 273 -10.88 24.44 0.73
N ASP A 274 -11.43 25.00 -0.34
CA ASP A 274 -10.71 25.48 -1.52
C ASP A 274 -9.85 24.40 -2.18
N MET A 275 -10.32 23.15 -2.14
CA MET A 275 -9.62 21.99 -2.70
C MET A 275 -10.52 21.24 -3.66
N ASP A 276 -9.94 20.77 -4.75
CA ASP A 276 -10.59 19.87 -5.70
C ASP A 276 -9.84 18.53 -5.80
N HIS A 277 -10.30 17.67 -6.70
CA HIS A 277 -9.81 16.31 -6.85
C HIS A 277 -8.29 16.23 -7.09
N ASP A 278 -7.71 17.23 -7.75
CA ASP A 278 -6.29 17.21 -8.11
C ASP A 278 -5.43 17.88 -7.03
N THR A 279 -5.99 18.81 -6.26
CA THR A 279 -5.25 19.60 -5.25
C THR A 279 -5.34 19.06 -3.83
N VAL A 280 -6.36 18.24 -3.52
CA VAL A 280 -6.65 17.78 -2.14
C VAL A 280 -5.56 16.92 -1.51
N PHE A 281 -4.82 16.14 -2.31
CA PHE A 281 -3.99 15.04 -1.80
C PHE A 281 -2.92 15.46 -0.76
N PRO A 282 -2.07 16.48 -0.98
CA PRO A 282 -1.03 16.85 0.00
C PRO A 282 -1.61 17.30 1.35
N GLY A 283 -2.71 18.08 1.31
CA GLY A 283 -3.42 18.55 2.50
C GLY A 283 -4.08 17.39 3.25
N ALA A 284 -4.73 16.50 2.51
CA ALA A 284 -5.37 15.31 3.06
C ALA A 284 -4.35 14.35 3.68
N LEU A 285 -3.21 14.12 3.04
CA LEU A 285 -2.15 13.28 3.58
C LEU A 285 -1.61 13.83 4.90
N SER A 286 -1.38 15.14 4.97
CA SER A 286 -0.92 15.81 6.19
C SER A 286 -1.91 15.65 7.35
N GLN A 287 -3.20 15.88 7.12
CA GLN A 287 -4.24 15.68 8.15
C GLN A 287 -4.42 14.19 8.49
N GLY A 288 -4.38 13.33 7.49
CA GLY A 288 -4.53 11.88 7.64
C GLY A 288 -3.45 11.30 8.53
N LEU A 289 -2.17 11.63 8.30
CA LEU A 289 -1.05 11.15 9.13
C LEU A 289 -1.16 11.62 10.58
N LEU A 290 -1.62 12.86 10.81
CA LEU A 290 -1.83 13.40 12.15
C LEU A 290 -2.95 12.67 12.90
N LYS A 291 -4.03 12.31 12.20
CA LYS A 291 -5.24 11.75 12.81
C LYS A 291 -5.26 10.22 12.85
N SER A 292 -4.49 9.57 11.97
CA SER A 292 -4.38 8.11 11.94
C SER A 292 -3.64 7.58 13.16
N SER A 293 -2.64 8.28 13.69
CA SER A 293 -1.92 7.80 14.88
C SER A 293 -2.82 7.67 16.11
N PHE A 294 -2.89 6.47 16.72
CA PHE A 294 -3.53 6.27 18.04
C PHE A 294 -2.86 7.09 19.17
N ASP A 295 -1.64 7.60 18.97
CA ASP A 295 -0.93 8.44 19.93
C ASP A 295 -1.36 9.92 19.86
N SER A 296 -2.14 10.33 18.85
CA SER A 296 -2.68 11.68 18.74
C SER A 296 -3.74 11.98 19.82
N ASP A 297 -4.53 10.97 20.22
CA ASP A 297 -5.58 11.11 21.24
C ASP A 297 -5.02 11.38 22.65
N LYS A 298 -3.77 10.98 22.92
CA LYS A 298 -3.10 11.22 24.22
C LYS A 298 -2.57 12.64 24.35
N ARG A 299 -2.37 13.36 23.25
CA ARG A 299 -1.65 14.66 23.22
C ARG A 299 -2.55 15.88 23.19
N VAL A 300 -3.86 15.71 22.96
CA VAL A 300 -4.86 16.79 23.07
C VAL A 300 -5.27 17.05 24.54
N LYS A 301 -4.80 16.23 25.49
CA LYS A 301 -5.06 16.38 26.93
C LYS A 301 -3.87 16.98 27.72
N GLY A 302 -2.90 17.59 27.04
CA GLY A 302 -1.74 18.25 27.66
C GLY A 302 -1.75 19.74 27.44
#